data_AF-A0A2G9M1U3-F1
#
_entry.id   AF-A0A2G9M1U3-F1
#
_cell.length_a   1.000
_cell.length_b   1.000
_cell.length_c   1.000
_cell.angle_alpha   90.00
_cell.angle_beta   90.00
_cell.angle_gamma   90.00
#
_symmetry.space_group_name_H-M   'P 1'
#
loop_
_entity.id
_entity.type
_entity.pdbx_description
1 polymer ?
#
loop_
_entity_poly.entity_id
_entity_poly.type
_entity_poly.pdbx_seq_one_letter_code
_entity_poly.pdbx_strand_id
1 'polypeptide(L)'
;MSCQQELFSNKKISVGGKHVVKNNRKAVFKPYSQDQQFLLPKNIDDFIGPGHIARLVSAIIDRMEIRFVIDTYKGGGTSSYDPRMMLKTWILGFINRV
;
A
#
# COMPACT_ATOMS: atom_id res chain seq x y z
N MET A 1 8.16 45.86 15.24
CA MET A 1 7.97 44.56 14.55
C MET A 1 8.65 44.67 13.19
N SER A 2 9.92 45.09 13.12
CA SER A 2 11.15 44.30 13.31
C SER A 2 11.11 43.03 12.46
N CYS A 3 11.97 42.80 11.47
CA CYS A 3 13.09 43.58 10.96
C CYS A 3 13.41 42.97 9.58
N GLN A 4 13.76 43.84 8.65
CA GLN A 4 14.43 43.54 7.40
C GLN A 4 15.59 42.54 7.52
N GLN A 5 15.80 41.84 6.38
CA GLN A 5 17.05 41.68 5.63
C GLN A 5 18.28 41.00 6.29
N GLU A 6 19.14 40.56 5.38
CA GLU A 6 20.59 40.37 5.47
C GLU A 6 21.06 38.92 5.65
N LEU A 7 21.56 38.30 4.58
CA LEU A 7 22.86 38.49 3.90
C LEU A 7 23.99 37.74 4.61
N PHE A 8 24.67 36.93 3.79
CA PHE A 8 26.03 36.43 3.91
C PHE A 8 26.78 36.79 5.21
N SER A 9 27.13 35.79 6.02
CA SER A 9 28.35 35.92 6.82
C SER A 9 28.93 34.58 7.26
N ASN A 10 30.11 34.30 6.69
CA ASN A 10 31.25 33.69 7.36
C ASN A 10 31.16 32.22 7.82
N LYS A 11 31.56 31.35 6.90
CA LYS A 11 32.81 30.55 6.99
C LYS A 11 33.35 30.30 8.40
N LYS A 12 33.34 29.03 8.82
CA LYS A 12 34.44 28.43 9.59
C LYS A 12 34.89 27.12 8.97
N ILE A 13 36.17 27.11 8.59
CA ILE A 13 36.99 25.95 8.27
C ILE A 13 37.35 25.27 9.61
N SER A 14 37.30 23.94 9.69
CA SER A 14 38.25 23.16 10.49
C SER A 14 38.24 21.68 10.07
N VAL A 15 39.23 21.27 9.28
CA VAL A 15 40.33 20.36 9.62
C VAL A 15 39.90 18.92 9.98
N GLY A 16 40.15 18.03 9.01
CA GLY A 16 40.88 16.77 9.19
C GLY A 16 40.36 15.73 10.19
N GLY A 17 39.95 14.57 9.66
CA GLY A 17 40.20 13.31 10.36
C GLY A 17 39.17 12.19 10.14
N LYS A 18 39.63 11.15 9.43
CA LYS A 18 39.19 9.73 9.46
C LYS A 18 37.91 9.37 8.70
N HIS A 19 38.10 8.90 7.47
CA HIS A 19 37.05 8.34 6.61
C HIS A 19 36.77 6.88 6.99
N VAL A 20 35.81 6.65 7.89
CA VAL A 20 35.16 5.34 8.07
C VAL A 20 34.00 5.28 7.08
N VAL A 21 34.10 4.45 6.04
CA VAL A 21 33.00 4.22 5.10
C VAL A 21 31.93 3.38 5.81
N LYS A 22 31.02 4.06 6.52
CA LYS A 22 29.74 3.50 6.94
C LYS A 22 28.78 3.59 5.75
N ASN A 23 28.34 2.43 5.24
CA ASN A 23 27.21 2.37 4.33
C ASN A 23 25.92 2.71 5.09
N ASN A 24 25.66 4.00 5.21
CA ASN A 24 24.50 4.57 5.87
C ASN A 24 23.34 4.55 4.88
N ARG A 25 22.54 3.46 4.87
CA ARG A 25 21.28 3.47 4.13
C ARG A 25 20.37 4.49 4.80
N LYS A 26 20.23 5.65 4.16
CA LYS A 26 19.37 6.74 4.61
C LYS A 26 17.95 6.19 4.80
N ALA A 27 17.37 6.39 5.98
CA ALA A 27 15.97 6.04 6.22
C ALA A 27 15.09 6.84 5.25
N VAL A 28 14.33 6.13 4.41
CA VAL A 28 13.33 6.73 3.51
C VAL A 28 12.00 6.72 4.25
N PHE A 29 11.58 7.89 4.73
CA PHE A 29 10.27 8.07 5.34
C PHE A 29 9.19 8.18 4.26
N LYS A 30 8.00 7.63 4.52
CA LYS A 30 6.84 7.85 3.66
C LYS A 30 6.43 9.33 3.73
N PRO A 31 5.96 9.95 2.63
CA PRO A 31 5.48 11.31 2.66
C PRO A 31 4.30 11.42 3.64
N TYR A 32 4.44 12.29 4.62
CA TYR A 32 3.38 12.61 5.58
C TYR A 32 2.62 13.83 5.07
N SER A 33 1.47 13.60 4.47
CA SER A 33 0.58 14.67 4.01
C SER A 33 -0.73 14.56 4.77
N GLN A 34 -0.95 15.48 5.72
CA GLN A 34 -2.21 15.58 6.45
C GLN A 34 -3.34 16.16 5.59
N ASP A 35 -3.00 16.85 4.50
CA ASP A 35 -3.93 17.48 3.56
C ASP A 35 -4.48 16.51 2.49
N GLN A 36 -4.36 15.20 2.72
CA GLN A 36 -4.89 14.20 1.79
C GLN A 36 -6.43 14.26 1.80
N GLN A 37 -7.00 14.79 0.72
CA GLN A 37 -8.46 14.98 0.59
C GLN A 37 -9.25 13.66 0.63
N PHE A 38 -8.64 12.54 0.24
CA PHE A 38 -9.28 11.24 0.21
C PHE A 38 -8.29 10.15 0.65
N LEU A 39 -8.58 9.46 1.75
CA LEU A 39 -7.76 8.34 2.23
C LEU A 39 -7.84 7.15 1.26
N LEU A 40 -9.02 6.94 0.65
CA LEU A 40 -9.30 6.01 -0.43
C LEU A 40 -10.10 6.76 -1.50
N PRO A 41 -9.99 6.40 -2.79
CA PRO A 41 -10.87 6.94 -3.82
C PRO A 41 -12.32 6.61 -3.49
N LYS A 42 -13.22 7.40 -4.08
CA LYS A 42 -14.67 7.26 -3.85
C LYS A 42 -15.15 5.84 -4.16
N ASN A 43 -14.54 5.16 -5.13
CA ASN A 43 -14.75 3.74 -5.41
C ASN A 43 -13.40 3.00 -5.52
N ILE A 44 -13.33 1.79 -4.94
CA ILE A 44 -12.16 0.90 -5.07
C ILE A 44 -11.96 0.45 -6.53
N ASP A 45 -13.05 0.39 -7.29
CA ASP A 45 -13.05 0.10 -8.71
C ASP A 45 -12.23 1.11 -9.53
N ASP A 46 -12.08 2.35 -9.06
CA ASP A 46 -11.33 3.38 -9.79
C ASP A 46 -9.83 3.03 -9.89
N PHE A 47 -9.30 2.20 -8.98
CA PHE A 47 -7.94 1.69 -9.04
C PHE A 47 -7.76 0.47 -9.94
N ILE A 48 -8.85 -0.17 -10.36
CA ILE A 48 -8.81 -1.38 -11.19
C ILE A 48 -9.17 -0.98 -12.61
N GLY A 49 -8.18 -1.00 -13.51
CA GLY A 49 -8.40 -0.66 -14.92
C GLY A 49 -9.55 -1.48 -15.55
N PRO A 50 -10.27 -0.93 -16.55
CA PRO A 50 -11.45 -1.58 -17.14
C PRO A 50 -11.14 -2.95 -17.78
N GLY A 51 -9.92 -3.14 -18.28
CA GLY A 51 -9.44 -4.41 -18.87
C GLY A 51 -8.75 -5.35 -17.88
N HIS A 52 -8.76 -5.08 -16.58
CA HIS A 52 -8.02 -5.88 -15.62
C HIS A 52 -8.70 -7.23 -15.33
N ILE A 53 -7.92 -8.31 -15.29
CA ILE A 53 -8.42 -9.69 -15.11
C ILE A 53 -9.19 -9.89 -13.80
N ALA A 54 -8.90 -9.09 -12.76
CA ALA A 54 -9.65 -9.17 -11.50
C ALA A 54 -11.15 -8.89 -11.67
N ARG A 55 -11.55 -8.05 -12.64
CA ARG A 55 -12.98 -7.78 -12.93
C ARG A 55 -13.67 -9.02 -13.50
N LEU A 56 -12.99 -9.73 -14.41
CA LEU A 56 -13.47 -10.98 -14.98
C LEU A 56 -13.59 -12.07 -13.90
N VAL A 57 -12.55 -12.23 -13.09
CA VAL A 57 -12.53 -13.19 -11.98
C VAL A 57 -13.65 -12.90 -10.98
N SER A 58 -13.84 -11.63 -10.61
CA SER A 58 -14.95 -11.24 -9.73
C SER A 58 -16.30 -11.62 -10.33
N ALA A 59 -16.56 -11.24 -11.59
CA ALA A 59 -17.83 -11.52 -12.25
C ALA A 59 -18.14 -13.03 -12.37
N ILE A 60 -17.11 -13.86 -12.57
CA ILE A 60 -17.26 -15.33 -12.61
C ILE A 60 -17.63 -15.87 -11.22
N ILE A 61 -16.89 -15.46 -10.18
CA ILE A 61 -17.08 -15.97 -8.82
C ILE A 61 -18.41 -15.48 -8.22
N ASP A 62 -18.83 -14.27 -8.56
CA ASP A 62 -20.10 -13.71 -8.09
C ASP A 62 -21.31 -14.49 -8.64
N ARG A 63 -21.18 -15.08 -9.83
CA ARG A 63 -22.21 -15.97 -10.43
C ARG A 63 -22.13 -17.41 -9.96
N MET A 64 -21.03 -17.81 -9.31
CA MET A 64 -20.83 -19.18 -8.85
C MET A 64 -21.57 -19.44 -7.54
N GLU A 65 -22.20 -20.61 -7.44
CA GLU A 65 -22.76 -21.11 -6.19
C GLU A 65 -21.65 -21.73 -5.33
N ILE A 66 -21.37 -21.13 -4.17
CA ILE A 66 -20.28 -21.56 -3.27
C ILE A 66 -20.78 -22.13 -1.94
N ARG A 67 -22.06 -22.54 -1.84
CA ARG A 67 -22.67 -22.99 -0.58
C ARG A 67 -21.87 -24.12 0.08
N PHE A 68 -21.45 -25.10 -0.71
CA PHE A 68 -20.61 -26.21 -0.25
C PHE A 68 -19.30 -25.75 0.43
N VAL A 69 -18.68 -24.69 -0.09
CA VAL A 69 -17.45 -24.13 0.50
C VAL A 69 -17.77 -23.52 1.86
N ILE A 70 -18.85 -22.73 1.95
CA ILE A 70 -19.30 -22.09 3.19
C ILE A 70 -19.62 -23.15 4.26
N ASP A 71 -20.29 -24.23 3.88
CA ASP A 71 -20.67 -25.32 4.81
C ASP A 71 -19.44 -26.08 5.35
N THR A 72 -18.32 -26.05 4.63
CA THR A 72 -17.05 -26.67 5.04
C THR A 72 -16.28 -25.80 6.03
N TYR A 73 -16.56 -24.49 6.12
CA TYR A 73 -15.86 -23.59 7.04
C TYR A 73 -16.20 -23.95 8.50
N LYS A 74 -15.20 -24.45 9.22
CA LYS A 74 -15.30 -24.62 10.67
C LYS A 74 -15.31 -23.25 11.33
N GLY A 75 -16.37 -22.96 12.08
CA GLY A 75 -16.40 -21.80 12.95
C GLY A 75 -15.41 -21.93 14.13
N GLY A 76 -15.10 -20.80 14.77
CA GLY A 76 -14.27 -20.70 15.98
C GLY A 76 -13.19 -19.63 15.88
N GLY A 77 -12.81 -19.02 17.01
CA GLY A 77 -11.77 -17.97 17.05
C GLY A 77 -12.24 -16.60 16.57
N THR A 78 -11.43 -15.93 15.75
CA THR A 78 -11.72 -14.61 15.16
C THR A 78 -12.71 -14.72 13.99
N SER A 79 -13.32 -13.61 13.58
CA SER A 79 -14.21 -13.57 12.42
C SER A 79 -13.51 -14.10 11.16
N SER A 80 -14.19 -15.00 10.44
CA SER A 80 -13.71 -15.51 9.16
C SER A 80 -13.96 -14.49 8.05
N TYR A 81 -13.03 -14.40 7.10
CA TYR A 81 -13.26 -13.66 5.86
C TYR A 81 -14.35 -14.34 5.02
N ASP A 82 -15.04 -13.56 4.19
CA ASP A 82 -15.99 -14.10 3.23
C ASP A 82 -15.29 -15.09 2.27
N PRO A 83 -15.72 -16.36 2.18
CA PRO A 83 -15.16 -17.32 1.24
C PRO A 83 -15.19 -16.85 -0.21
N ARG A 84 -16.17 -16.01 -0.61
CA ARG A 84 -16.20 -15.40 -1.96
C ARG A 84 -15.00 -14.49 -2.18
N MET A 85 -14.63 -13.70 -1.16
CA MET A 85 -13.50 -12.78 -1.23
C MET A 85 -12.16 -13.54 -1.24
N MET A 86 -12.05 -14.57 -0.41
CA MET A 86 -10.87 -15.44 -0.42
C MET A 86 -10.69 -16.16 -1.76
N LEU A 87 -11.76 -16.67 -2.35
CA LEU A 87 -11.70 -17.33 -3.65
C LEU A 87 -11.23 -16.39 -4.77
N LYS A 88 -11.71 -15.12 -4.78
CA LYS A 88 -11.25 -14.08 -5.72
C LYS A 88 -9.75 -13.87 -5.60
N THR A 89 -9.25 -13.73 -4.37
CA THR A 89 -7.82 -13.52 -4.09
C THR A 89 -6.98 -14.73 -4.52
N TRP A 90 -7.43 -15.93 -4.17
CA TRP A 90 -6.71 -17.17 -4.47
C TRP A 90 -6.57 -17.42 -5.97
N ILE A 91 -7.67 -17.28 -6.73
CA ILE A 91 -7.65 -17.44 -8.18
C ILE A 91 -6.79 -16.35 -8.84
N LEU A 92 -6.90 -15.10 -8.38
CA LEU A 92 -6.10 -14.01 -8.91
C LEU A 92 -4.59 -14.25 -8.66
N GLY A 93 -4.21 -14.78 -7.50
CA GLY A 93 -2.83 -15.17 -7.20
C GLY A 93 -2.34 -16.30 -8.10
N PHE A 94 -3.16 -17.33 -8.30
CA PHE A 94 -2.85 -18.46 -9.18
C PHE A 94 -2.59 -18.01 -10.63
N ILE A 95 -3.44 -17.13 -11.17
CA ILE A 95 -3.30 -16.60 -12.53
C ILE A 95 -2.02 -15.77 -12.67
N ASN A 96 -1.73 -14.92 -11.69
CA ASN A 96 -0.56 -14.03 -11.73
C ASN A 96 0.77 -14.74 -11.45
N ARG A 97 0.75 -16.05 -11.14
CA ARG A 97 1.94 -16.85 -10.82
C ARG A 97 2.82 -16.17 -9.77
N VAL A 98 2.19 -15.62 -8.73
CA VAL A 98 2.86 -15.00 -7.57
C VAL A 98 3.47 -16.08 -6.67
#